data_AF-O01613-F1
#
_entry.id   AF-O01613-F1
#
_cell.length_a   1.000
_cell.length_b   1.000
_cell.length_c   1.000
_cell.angle_alpha   90.00
_cell.angle_beta   90.00
_cell.angle_gamma   90.00
#
_symmetry.space_group_name_H-M   'P 1'
#
loop_
_entity.id
_entity.type
_entity.pdbx_description
1 polymer ?
#
loop_
_entity_poly.entity_id
_entity_poly.type
_entity_poly.pdbx_seq_one_letter_code
_entity_poly.pdbx_strand_id
1 'polypeptide(L)'
;MRLGTFIFLSILFFKCHSSKILIFNPIYGFSHVKFISKVADIIADHGHHVTLFQPYHIALKNLDGLVKNKNIEILNYHPTHYEELLKAEPQAFSFFWDSHLVGNPVIGAFLMPKLIGGEFKITAMEVLSDRNMLKLQFVLKHARLIKVGGIST
;
A
#
# COMPACT_ATOMS: atom_id res chain seq x y z
N MET A 1 0.98 45.55 2.18
CA MET A 1 -0.12 44.60 2.47
C MET A 1 -0.96 45.18 3.61
N ARG A 2 -2.30 45.19 3.50
CA ARG A 2 -3.15 45.73 4.58
C ARG A 2 -3.18 44.74 5.76
N LEU A 3 -3.19 45.25 6.99
CA LEU A 3 -3.19 44.45 8.23
C LEU A 3 -4.28 43.36 8.22
N GLY A 4 -5.48 43.67 7.72
CA GLY A 4 -6.57 42.71 7.57
C GLY A 4 -6.24 41.53 6.64
N THR A 5 -5.48 41.77 5.56
CA THR A 5 -5.03 40.70 4.65
C THR A 5 -4.04 39.78 5.34
N PHE A 6 -3.16 40.32 6.18
CA PHE A 6 -2.21 39.52 6.97
C PHE A 6 -2.94 38.64 7.99
N ILE A 7 -3.89 39.21 8.74
CA ILE A 7 -4.71 38.44 9.72
C ILE A 7 -5.47 37.31 9.03
N PHE A 8 -6.10 37.58 7.87
CA PHE A 8 -6.81 36.56 7.11
C PHE A 8 -5.89 35.43 6.66
N LEU A 9 -4.71 35.74 6.13
CA LEU A 9 -3.70 34.75 5.75
C LEU A 9 -3.23 33.92 6.96
N SER A 10 -2.95 34.56 8.10
CA SER A 10 -2.54 33.85 9.32
C SER A 10 -3.60 32.84 9.79
N ILE A 11 -4.89 33.20 9.75
CA ILE A 11 -5.99 32.29 10.13
C ILE A 11 -6.05 31.07 9.20
N LEU A 12 -5.81 31.25 7.89
CA LEU A 12 -5.76 30.13 6.94
C LEU A 12 -4.61 29.17 7.24
N PHE A 13 -3.42 29.69 7.55
CA PHE A 13 -2.26 28.86 7.92
C PHE A 13 -2.48 28.10 9.23
N PHE A 14 -3.11 28.71 10.24
CA PHE A 14 -3.41 28.04 11.51
C PHE A 14 -4.40 26.87 11.38
N LYS A 15 -5.19 26.82 10.30
CA LYS A 15 -6.10 25.69 10.01
C LYS A 15 -5.44 24.55 9.23
N CYS A 16 -4.16 24.64 8.87
CA CYS A 16 -3.47 23.56 8.17
C CYS A 16 -3.20 22.40 9.14
N HIS A 17 -4.02 21.34 9.08
CA HIS A 17 -3.86 20.16 9.93
C HIS A 17 -3.21 19.01 9.16
N SER A 18 -2.23 18.36 9.78
CA SER A 18 -1.67 17.11 9.29
C SER A 18 -2.72 16.00 9.40
N SER A 19 -3.08 15.39 8.26
CA SER A 19 -3.93 14.19 8.28
C SER A 19 -3.10 12.97 8.65
N LYS A 20 -3.70 12.06 9.43
CA LYS A 20 -3.22 10.69 9.53
C LYS A 20 -3.69 9.94 8.28
N ILE A 21 -2.82 9.20 7.62
CA ILE A 21 -3.13 8.49 6.37
C ILE A 21 -2.57 7.08 6.49
N LEU A 22 -3.46 6.09 6.32
CA LEU A 22 -3.07 4.69 6.23
C LEU A 22 -3.03 4.28 4.75
N ILE A 23 -1.88 3.82 4.29
CA ILE A 23 -1.67 3.33 2.93
C ILE A 23 -1.51 1.82 2.97
N PHE A 24 -2.35 1.13 2.20
CA PHE A 24 -2.25 -0.31 1.99
C PHE A 24 -1.24 -0.60 0.88
N ASN A 25 -0.12 -1.24 1.21
CA ASN A 25 0.97 -1.54 0.28
C ASN A 25 1.37 -3.02 0.34
N PRO A 26 0.58 -3.93 -0.26
CA PRO A 26 0.88 -5.35 -0.25
C PRO A 26 2.21 -5.65 -0.96
N ILE A 27 2.99 -6.54 -0.35
CA ILE A 27 4.23 -7.04 -0.95
C ILE A 27 3.87 -8.16 -1.93
N TYR A 28 3.60 -7.76 -3.17
CA TYR A 28 3.25 -8.66 -4.28
C TYR A 28 4.14 -8.49 -5.53
N GLY A 29 4.61 -7.28 -5.80
CA GLY A 29 5.47 -7.01 -6.96
C GLY A 29 6.36 -5.81 -6.70
N PHE A 30 7.63 -5.89 -7.06
CA PHE A 30 8.61 -4.85 -6.73
C PHE A 30 8.21 -3.48 -7.29
N SER A 31 7.71 -3.43 -8.53
CA SER A 31 7.23 -2.19 -9.16
C SER A 31 6.06 -1.57 -8.40
N HIS A 32 5.10 -2.39 -7.95
CA HIS A 32 3.96 -1.96 -7.14
C HIS A 32 4.44 -1.39 -5.80
N VAL A 33 5.27 -2.13 -5.07
CA VAL A 33 5.78 -1.69 -3.76
C VAL A 33 6.57 -0.38 -3.91
N LYS A 34 7.44 -0.28 -4.91
CA LYS A 34 8.21 0.95 -5.20
C LYS A 34 7.30 2.13 -5.53
N PHE A 35 6.27 1.92 -6.33
CA PHE A 35 5.32 2.99 -6.68
C PHE A 35 4.58 3.50 -5.43
N ILE A 36 4.01 2.60 -4.63
CA ILE A 36 3.25 2.97 -3.43
C ILE A 36 4.16 3.59 -2.36
N SER A 37 5.38 3.09 -2.18
CA SER A 37 6.38 3.72 -1.29
C SER A 37 6.69 5.15 -1.71
N LYS A 38 6.82 5.43 -3.02
CA LYS A 38 7.01 6.80 -3.51
C LYS A 38 5.79 7.67 -3.25
N VAL A 39 4.58 7.14 -3.39
CA VAL A 39 3.35 7.87 -3.03
C VAL A 39 3.33 8.19 -1.53
N ALA A 40 3.73 7.24 -0.69
CA ALA A 40 3.82 7.44 0.76
C ALA A 40 4.85 8.52 1.12
N ASP A 41 6.04 8.49 0.52
CA ASP A 41 7.08 9.52 0.69
C ASP A 41 6.54 10.91 0.35
N ILE A 42 5.90 11.07 -0.81
CA ILE A 42 5.34 12.37 -1.23
C ILE A 42 4.32 12.87 -0.21
N ILE A 43 3.41 12.00 0.24
CA ILE A 43 2.37 12.40 1.21
C ILE A 43 3.00 12.81 2.55
N ALA A 44 4.01 12.06 3.02
CA ALA A 44 4.72 12.37 4.27
C ALA A 44 5.58 13.63 4.16
N ASP A 45 6.21 13.89 3.01
CA ASP A 45 6.99 15.11 2.72
C ASP A 45 6.12 16.37 2.78
N HIS A 46 4.82 16.27 2.51
CA HIS A 46 3.84 17.36 2.67
C HIS A 46 3.33 17.51 4.13
N GLY A 47 3.97 16.84 5.09
CA GLY A 47 3.70 16.99 6.52
C GLY A 47 2.57 16.12 7.06
N HIS A 48 2.06 15.15 6.28
CA HIS A 48 1.06 14.19 6.75
C HIS A 48 1.68 13.02 7.52
N HIS A 49 0.99 12.53 8.54
CA HIS A 49 1.41 11.32 9.24
C HIS A 49 0.98 10.09 8.44
N VAL A 50 1.94 9.38 7.86
CA VAL A 50 1.66 8.21 7.02
C VAL A 50 2.05 6.94 7.74
N THR A 51 1.11 6.00 7.82
CA THR A 51 1.38 4.62 8.19
C THR A 51 1.23 3.74 6.94
N LEU A 52 2.24 2.95 6.63
CA LEU A 52 2.31 2.06 5.48
C LEU A 52 2.11 0.63 5.95
N PHE A 53 0.95 0.05 5.67
CA PHE A 53 0.63 -1.32 6.04
C PHE A 53 0.97 -2.29 4.90
N GLN A 54 1.83 -3.26 5.19
CA GLN A 54 2.46 -4.14 4.19
C GLN A 54 2.22 -5.61 4.52
N PRO A 55 1.10 -6.21 4.07
CA PRO A 55 0.93 -7.66 4.11
C PRO A 55 1.81 -8.32 3.06
N TYR A 56 2.53 -9.36 3.46
CA TYR A 56 3.38 -10.14 2.57
C TYR A 56 2.58 -11.21 1.83
N HIS A 57 2.54 -11.10 0.50
CA HIS A 57 1.98 -12.10 -0.41
C HIS A 57 3.08 -12.87 -1.16
N ILE A 58 4.27 -12.30 -1.23
CA ILE A 58 5.51 -12.96 -1.64
C ILE A 58 6.68 -12.41 -0.79
N ALA A 59 7.75 -13.19 -0.64
CA ALA A 59 8.94 -12.75 0.08
C ALA A 59 9.93 -12.02 -0.83
N LEU A 60 9.59 -10.77 -1.21
CA LEU A 60 10.50 -9.94 -2.01
C LEU A 60 11.75 -9.55 -1.20
N LYS A 61 12.91 -9.78 -1.81
CA LYS A 61 14.20 -9.25 -1.34
C LYS A 61 14.37 -7.82 -1.85
N ASN A 62 15.24 -7.04 -1.20
CA ASN A 62 15.63 -5.68 -1.60
C ASN A 62 14.53 -4.60 -1.49
N LEU A 63 13.67 -4.72 -0.47
CA LEU A 63 12.69 -3.66 -0.16
C LEU A 63 13.30 -2.48 0.64
N ASP A 64 14.50 -2.69 1.18
CA ASP A 64 15.22 -1.69 1.97
C ASP A 64 15.50 -0.42 1.16
N GLY A 65 15.22 0.74 1.78
CA GLY A 65 15.44 2.05 1.16
C GLY A 65 14.40 2.45 0.09
N LEU A 66 13.36 1.66 -0.16
CA LEU A 66 12.25 2.08 -1.03
C LEU A 66 11.43 3.21 -0.42
N VAL A 67 11.26 3.20 0.91
CA VAL A 67 10.68 4.30 1.69
C VAL A 67 11.82 5.18 2.16
N LYS A 68 11.84 6.44 1.75
CA LYS A 68 12.94 7.37 2.04
C LYS A 68 12.63 8.25 3.25
N ASN A 69 11.37 8.61 3.44
CA ASN A 69 10.94 9.46 4.53
C ASN A 69 10.87 8.65 5.83
N LYS A 70 11.71 9.02 6.80
CA LYS A 70 11.84 8.33 8.10
C LYS A 70 10.64 8.52 9.03
N ASN A 71 9.75 9.47 8.74
CA ASN A 71 8.55 9.73 9.53
C ASN A 71 7.39 8.78 9.16
N ILE A 72 7.57 7.95 8.13
CA ILE A 72 6.58 6.95 7.74
C ILE A 72 6.69 5.76 8.70
N GLU A 73 5.59 5.45 9.36
CA GLU A 73 5.48 4.25 10.17
C GLU A 73 5.23 3.05 9.25
N ILE A 74 6.09 2.04 9.28
CA ILE A 74 5.94 0.84 8.45
C ILE A 74 5.41 -0.31 9.32
N LEU A 75 4.26 -0.86 8.94
CA LEU A 75 3.63 -1.99 9.61
C LEU A 75 3.66 -3.20 8.68
N ASN A 76 4.65 -4.07 8.88
CA ASN A 76 4.79 -5.32 8.13
C ASN A 76 3.93 -6.41 8.76
N TYR A 77 3.15 -7.11 7.92
CA TYR A 77 2.38 -8.28 8.33
C TYR A 77 2.88 -9.53 7.61
N HIS A 78 3.47 -10.42 8.39
CA HIS A 78 3.95 -11.71 7.94
C HIS A 78 2.85 -12.74 8.22
N PRO A 79 2.24 -13.34 7.18
CA PRO A 79 1.20 -14.35 7.37
C PRO A 79 1.79 -15.64 7.96
N THR A 80 0.94 -16.50 8.51
CA THR A 80 1.30 -17.83 9.04
C THR A 80 2.09 -18.70 8.05
N HIS A 81 1.84 -18.56 6.75
CA HIS A 81 2.51 -19.29 5.67
C HIS A 81 3.73 -18.53 5.09
N TYR A 82 4.28 -17.54 5.80
CA TYR A 82 5.43 -16.74 5.32
C TYR A 82 6.67 -17.58 4.97
N GLU A 83 6.91 -18.68 5.70
CA GLU A 83 7.99 -19.63 5.39
C GLU A 83 7.82 -20.31 4.02
N GLU A 84 6.58 -20.49 3.56
CA GLU A 84 6.29 -21.00 2.22
C GLU A 84 6.57 -19.92 1.18
N LEU A 85 6.25 -18.66 1.48
CA LEU A 85 6.54 -17.51 0.62
C LEU A 85 8.04 -17.27 0.43
N LEU A 86 8.88 -17.60 1.43
CA LEU A 86 10.34 -17.55 1.32
C LEU A 86 10.90 -18.60 0.36
N LYS A 87 10.19 -19.72 0.18
CA LYS A 87 10.58 -20.82 -0.71
C LYS A 87 10.01 -20.67 -2.12
N ALA A 88 8.93 -19.92 -2.27
CA ALA A 88 8.31 -19.64 -3.57
C ALA A 88 9.22 -18.72 -4.41
N GLU A 89 9.57 -19.14 -5.63
CA GLU A 89 10.41 -18.31 -6.51
C GLU A 89 9.61 -17.15 -7.12
N PRO A 90 10.10 -15.89 -7.03
CA PRO A 90 9.48 -14.76 -7.72
C PRO A 90 9.49 -14.87 -9.25
N GLN A 91 10.35 -15.73 -9.82
CA GLN A 91 10.57 -15.87 -11.27
C GLN A 91 9.31 -16.27 -12.04
N ALA A 92 8.35 -16.94 -11.37
CA ALA A 92 7.06 -17.30 -11.96
C ALA A 92 6.31 -16.08 -12.53
N PHE A 93 6.57 -14.87 -12.00
CA PHE A 93 5.83 -13.67 -12.38
C PHE A 93 6.20 -13.08 -13.74
N SER A 94 7.47 -13.13 -14.20
CA SER A 94 7.82 -12.63 -15.53
C SER A 94 7.18 -13.50 -16.60
N PHE A 95 7.34 -14.81 -16.46
CA PHE A 95 6.76 -15.80 -17.37
C PHE A 95 5.24 -15.68 -17.44
N PHE A 96 4.60 -15.33 -16.33
CA PHE A 96 3.17 -15.09 -16.26
C PHE A 96 2.71 -13.96 -17.19
N TRP A 97 3.41 -12.81 -17.23
CA TRP A 97 3.06 -11.71 -18.15
C TRP A 97 3.34 -12.02 -19.61
N ASP A 98 4.40 -12.78 -19.87
CA ASP A 98 4.79 -13.20 -21.22
C ASP A 98 3.90 -14.33 -21.76
N SER A 99 3.05 -14.93 -20.92
CA SER A 99 2.20 -16.03 -21.32
C SER A 99 1.13 -15.58 -22.32
N HIS A 100 0.92 -16.38 -23.37
CA HIS A 100 -0.12 -16.13 -24.38
C HIS A 100 -1.54 -16.05 -23.79
N LEU A 101 -1.78 -16.66 -22.62
CA LEU A 101 -3.06 -16.62 -21.93
C LEU A 101 -3.32 -15.26 -21.28
N VAL A 102 -2.31 -14.69 -20.62
CA VAL A 102 -2.40 -13.36 -19.99
C VAL A 102 -2.31 -12.24 -21.02
N GLY A 103 -1.44 -12.39 -22.03
CA GLY A 103 -1.29 -11.42 -23.11
C GLY A 103 -2.51 -11.30 -24.04
N ASN A 104 -3.40 -12.29 -24.06
CA ASN A 104 -4.67 -12.18 -24.78
C ASN A 104 -5.62 -11.26 -24.00
N PRO A 105 -6.10 -10.14 -24.56
CA PRO A 105 -6.88 -9.15 -23.81
C PRO A 105 -8.22 -9.68 -23.29
N VAL A 106 -8.86 -10.62 -24.00
CA VAL A 106 -10.16 -11.17 -23.59
C VAL A 106 -9.98 -12.27 -22.55
N ILE A 107 -9.15 -13.27 -22.82
CA ILE A 107 -8.89 -14.37 -21.86
C ILE A 107 -8.21 -13.82 -20.61
N GLY A 108 -7.21 -12.96 -20.79
CA GLY A 108 -6.49 -12.27 -19.74
C GLY A 108 -7.43 -11.48 -18.83
N ALA A 109 -8.40 -10.73 -19.37
CA ALA A 109 -9.36 -9.98 -18.55
C ALA A 109 -10.14 -10.85 -17.54
N PHE A 110 -10.45 -12.11 -17.88
CA PHE A 110 -11.15 -13.04 -16.97
C PHE A 110 -10.20 -13.87 -16.11
N LEU A 111 -9.02 -14.22 -16.63
CA LEU A 111 -8.06 -15.07 -15.96
C LEU A 111 -7.24 -14.29 -14.93
N MET A 112 -6.81 -13.07 -15.28
CA MET A 112 -5.94 -12.24 -14.46
C MET A 112 -6.48 -11.95 -13.06
N PRO A 113 -7.74 -11.49 -12.89
CA PRO A 113 -8.27 -11.24 -11.55
C PRO A 113 -8.35 -12.52 -10.71
N LYS A 114 -8.57 -13.69 -11.33
CA LYS A 114 -8.63 -14.98 -10.61
C LYS A 114 -7.25 -15.44 -10.16
N LEU A 115 -6.25 -15.35 -11.04
CA LEU A 115 -4.88 -15.75 -10.71
C LEU A 115 -4.30 -14.83 -9.64
N ILE A 116 -4.31 -13.52 -9.91
CA ILE A 116 -3.81 -12.52 -8.95
C ILE A 116 -4.63 -12.60 -7.64
N GLY A 117 -5.97 -12.60 -7.71
CA GLY A 117 -6.82 -12.68 -6.52
C GLY A 117 -6.61 -13.95 -5.69
N GLY A 118 -6.22 -15.06 -6.32
CA GLY A 118 -5.84 -16.30 -5.65
C GLY A 118 -4.62 -16.12 -4.76
N GLU A 119 -3.57 -15.46 -5.26
CA GLU A 119 -2.35 -15.14 -4.51
C GLU A 119 -2.62 -14.25 -3.28
N PHE A 120 -3.58 -13.33 -3.41
CA PHE A 120 -3.96 -12.46 -2.31
C PHE A 120 -4.81 -13.15 -1.24
N LYS A 121 -5.52 -14.23 -1.61
CA LYS A 121 -6.63 -14.77 -0.82
C LYS A 121 -6.23 -15.20 0.58
N ILE A 122 -5.17 -16.00 0.73
CA ILE A 122 -4.81 -16.60 2.01
C ILE A 122 -4.41 -15.52 3.01
N THR A 123 -3.43 -14.69 2.67
CA THR A 123 -3.00 -13.56 3.51
C THR A 123 -4.13 -12.58 3.77
N ALA A 124 -4.98 -12.27 2.78
CA ALA A 124 -6.11 -11.37 2.98
C ALA A 124 -7.12 -11.94 4.00
N MET A 125 -7.43 -13.24 3.92
CA MET A 125 -8.31 -13.91 4.88
C MET A 125 -7.71 -13.93 6.29
N GLU A 126 -6.38 -14.11 6.40
CA GLU A 126 -5.67 -14.07 7.68
C GLU A 126 -5.71 -12.68 8.31
N VAL A 127 -5.37 -11.63 7.54
CA VAL A 127 -5.44 -10.23 7.99
C VAL A 127 -6.85 -9.86 8.45
N LEU A 128 -7.88 -10.31 7.71
CA LEU A 128 -9.28 -10.07 8.07
C LEU A 128 -9.74 -10.87 9.30
N SER A 129 -9.10 -12.00 9.59
CA SER A 129 -9.42 -12.83 10.77
C SER A 129 -8.66 -12.36 12.01
N ASP A 130 -7.54 -11.65 11.84
CA ASP A 130 -6.71 -11.14 12.92
C ASP A 130 -7.32 -9.89 13.57
N ARG A 131 -8.04 -10.10 14.68
CA ARG A 131 -8.67 -9.03 15.44
C ARG A 131 -7.68 -8.05 16.07
N ASN A 132 -6.45 -8.46 16.34
CA ASN A 132 -5.44 -7.57 16.92
C ASN A 132 -4.90 -6.63 15.85
N MET A 133 -4.65 -7.15 14.64
CA MET A 133 -4.26 -6.32 13.50
C MET A 133 -5.36 -5.37 13.06
N LEU A 134 -6.61 -5.84 13.04
CA LEU A 134 -7.76 -4.96 12.79
C LEU A 134 -7.85 -3.86 13.86
N LYS A 135 -7.64 -4.17 15.14
CA LYS A 135 -7.60 -3.15 16.20
C LYS A 135 -6.46 -2.16 15.98
N LEU A 136 -5.26 -2.60 15.59
CA LEU A 136 -4.15 -1.70 15.25
C LEU A 136 -4.55 -0.74 14.12
N GLN A 137 -5.16 -1.24 13.04
CA GLN A 137 -5.71 -0.39 11.97
C GLN A 137 -6.84 0.54 12.47
N PHE A 138 -7.71 0.06 13.37
CA PHE A 138 -8.81 0.84 13.93
C PHE A 138 -8.35 1.93 14.91
N VAL A 139 -7.31 1.68 15.69
CA VAL A 139 -6.67 2.68 16.56
C VAL A 139 -6.02 3.77 15.71
N LEU A 140 -5.48 3.39 14.53
CA LEU A 140 -4.99 4.35 13.53
C LEU A 140 -6.11 5.06 12.75
N LYS A 141 -7.37 4.56 12.73
CA LYS A 141 -8.53 5.01 11.91
C LYS A 141 -9.06 6.42 12.17
N HIS A 142 -8.43 7.19 13.05
CA HIS A 142 -8.49 8.65 12.90
C HIS A 142 -7.79 9.12 11.59
N ALA A 143 -7.19 8.19 10.84
CA ALA A 143 -6.62 8.36 9.53
C ALA A 143 -7.65 8.24 8.39
N ARG A 144 -7.64 9.20 7.47
CA ARG A 144 -8.44 9.19 6.25
C ARG A 144 -7.82 8.17 5.27
N LEU A 145 -8.52 7.06 4.99
CA LEU A 145 -8.05 6.02 4.06
C LEU A 145 -8.02 6.57 2.62
N ILE A 146 -6.85 6.57 1.98
CA ILE A 146 -6.71 6.84 0.55
C ILE A 146 -6.63 5.49 -0.17
N LYS A 147 -7.73 5.07 -0.83
CA LYS A 147 -7.68 3.98 -1.80
C LYS A 147 -6.99 4.49 -3.06
N VAL A 148 -5.71 4.15 -3.25
CA VAL A 148 -5.01 4.34 -4.52
C VAL A 148 -5.29 3.11 -5.37
N GLY A 149 -6.33 3.16 -6.21
CA GLY A 149 -6.68 2.06 -7.11
C GLY A 149 -8.18 1.76 -7.09
N GLY A 150 -8.90 2.38 -8.03
CA GLY A 150 -10.29 2.12 -8.30
C GLY A 150 -10.65 2.87 -9.57
N ILE A 151 -10.49 2.18 -10.71
CA ILE A 151 -10.98 2.63 -12.00
C ILE A 151 -12.49 2.86 -11.83
N SER A 152 -12.89 4.13 -11.95
CA SER A 152 -14.29 4.54 -12.05
C SER A 152 -14.78 4.20 -13.45
N THR A 153 -15.53 3.11 -13.57
CA THR A 153 -16.62 2.94 -14.54
C THR A 153 -17.64 1.98 -13.96
#